data_AF-A0A7V2F3N2-F1
#
_entry.id   AF-A0A7V2F3N2-F1
#
_cell.length_a   1.000
_cell.length_b   1.000
_cell.length_c   1.000
_cell.angle_alpha   90.00
_cell.angle_beta   90.00
_cell.angle_gamma   90.00
#
_symmetry.space_group_name_H-M   'P 1'
#
loop_
_entity.id
_entity.type
_entity.pdbx_description
1 polymer ?
#
loop_
_entity_poly.entity_id
_entity_poly.type
_entity_poly.pdbx_seq_one_letter_code
_entity_poly.pdbx_strand_id
1 'polypeptide(L)'
;MRALCCIAAAVLVALFTGADALGAKVGGREDVSVTVYNNDLGLVREIRRLDLPGGRARILVEGVASRIDPTSVSVEVLSGLRDLVLLEQNYEFDLMSPAKLMEKYVGGSVELVTVNPETGAETSRDATLISMNDGPVYRIGGKIHIGHPGRVVLPEIPGNLIARPTLVWLLEGSKGGGTV
;
A
#
# COMPACT_ATOMS: atom_id res chain seq x y z
N MET A 1 29.02 39.56 -46.12
CA MET A 1 29.56 40.22 -44.91
C MET A 1 28.38 40.81 -44.14
N ARG A 2 28.30 40.55 -42.82
CA ARG A 2 27.26 40.95 -41.81
C ARG A 2 26.17 39.88 -41.56
N ALA A 3 26.39 39.00 -40.57
CA ALA A 3 26.05 39.13 -39.13
C ALA A 3 24.62 38.61 -38.87
N LEU A 4 24.41 37.32 -38.62
CA LEU A 4 24.53 36.60 -37.33
C LEU A 4 23.81 37.32 -36.17
N CYS A 5 22.57 36.94 -35.91
CA CYS A 5 21.89 37.17 -34.63
C CYS A 5 21.04 35.94 -34.30
N CYS A 6 21.64 35.01 -33.55
CA CYS A 6 20.97 33.87 -32.97
C CYS A 6 20.16 34.35 -31.75
N ILE A 7 18.84 34.36 -31.85
CA ILE A 7 17.97 34.54 -30.69
C ILE A 7 17.73 33.15 -30.11
N ALA A 8 18.51 32.79 -29.10
CA ALA A 8 18.28 31.61 -28.29
C ALA A 8 17.06 31.85 -27.39
N ALA A 9 15.91 31.29 -27.77
CA ALA A 9 14.74 31.23 -26.90
C ALA A 9 14.99 30.17 -25.81
N ALA A 10 15.34 30.62 -24.62
CA ALA A 10 15.42 29.78 -23.43
C ALA A 10 13.99 29.39 -23.01
N VAL A 11 13.57 28.17 -23.36
CA VAL A 11 12.34 27.57 -22.83
C VAL A 11 12.62 27.20 -21.37
N LEU A 12 12.05 27.97 -20.45
CA LEU A 12 12.02 27.67 -19.03
C LEU A 12 11.08 26.48 -18.81
N VAL A 13 11.65 25.27 -18.77
CA VAL A 13 10.93 24.08 -18.33
C VAL A 13 10.68 24.22 -16.83
N ALA A 14 9.47 24.62 -16.47
CA ALA A 14 9.00 24.53 -15.09
C ALA A 14 8.89 23.05 -14.73
N LEU A 15 9.93 22.53 -14.07
CA LEU A 15 9.86 21.26 -13.36
C LEU A 15 8.84 21.43 -12.23
N PHE A 16 7.60 21.04 -12.49
CA PHE A 16 6.67 20.70 -11.42
C PHE A 16 7.24 19.44 -10.74
N THR A 17 8.11 19.65 -9.75
CA THR A 17 8.42 18.64 -8.76
C THR A 17 7.13 18.39 -8.00
N GLY A 18 6.39 17.34 -8.38
CA GLY A 18 5.39 16.75 -7.52
C GLY A 18 6.10 16.41 -6.21
N ALA A 19 5.73 17.10 -5.14
CA ALA A 19 6.22 16.78 -3.82
C ALA A 19 5.72 15.38 -3.49
N ASP A 20 6.63 14.40 -3.55
CA ASP A 20 6.43 13.11 -2.92
C ASP A 20 6.08 13.39 -1.46
N ALA A 21 4.85 13.07 -1.08
CA ALA A 21 4.42 13.12 0.29
C ALA A 21 5.33 12.15 1.06
N LEU A 22 6.26 12.70 1.84
CA LEU A 22 7.09 11.95 2.75
C LEU A 22 6.16 11.13 3.65
N GLY A 23 6.14 9.81 3.42
CA GLY A 23 5.38 8.87 4.22
C GLY A 23 5.88 8.94 5.65
N ALA A 24 5.08 9.52 6.54
CA ALA A 24 5.45 9.60 7.94
C ALA A 24 5.19 8.26 8.61
N LYS A 25 6.12 7.85 9.48
CA LYS A 25 6.03 6.58 10.20
C LYS A 25 5.09 6.75 11.39
N VAL A 26 4.11 5.85 11.49
CA VAL A 26 3.25 5.70 12.66
C VAL A 26 4.03 4.89 13.70
N GLY A 27 4.18 5.44 14.90
CA GLY A 27 4.70 4.72 16.05
C GLY A 27 3.78 3.58 16.49
N GLY A 28 4.28 2.70 17.35
CA GLY A 28 3.48 1.63 17.95
C GLY A 28 2.31 2.15 18.79
N ARG A 29 1.39 1.25 19.14
CA ARG A 29 0.26 1.52 20.04
C ARG A 29 0.78 1.88 21.44
N GLU A 30 0.42 3.04 21.95
CA GLU A 30 0.79 3.46 23.31
C GLU A 30 -0.26 3.03 24.34
N ASP A 31 -1.55 3.17 23.99
CA ASP A 31 -2.67 2.73 24.83
C ASP A 31 -3.84 2.23 23.97
N VAL A 32 -4.58 1.24 24.48
CA VAL A 32 -5.76 0.66 23.83
C VAL A 32 -6.80 0.31 24.90
N SER A 33 -8.01 0.85 24.75
CA SER A 33 -9.17 0.45 25.54
C SER A 33 -10.34 0.07 24.65
N VAL A 34 -11.09 -0.96 25.08
CA VAL A 34 -12.23 -1.50 24.33
C VAL A 34 -13.44 -1.57 25.25
N THR A 35 -14.54 -0.97 24.82
CA THR A 35 -15.85 -1.10 25.46
C THR A 35 -16.74 -1.94 24.56
N VAL A 36 -17.28 -3.04 25.07
CA VAL A 36 -18.15 -3.94 24.31
C VAL A 36 -19.60 -3.68 24.69
N TYR A 37 -20.44 -3.44 23.68
CA TYR A 37 -21.89 -3.35 23.82
C TYR A 37 -22.54 -4.66 23.40
N ASN A 38 -23.75 -4.89 23.91
CA ASN A 38 -24.53 -6.11 23.65
C ASN A 38 -25.14 -6.19 22.24
N ASN A 39 -24.98 -5.17 21.40
CA ASN A 39 -25.55 -5.08 20.05
C ASN A 39 -24.47 -5.28 18.96
N ASP A 40 -23.51 -6.18 19.18
CA ASP A 40 -22.38 -6.45 18.28
C ASP A 40 -21.52 -5.21 17.94
N LEU A 41 -21.59 -4.17 18.78
CA LEU A 41 -20.81 -2.93 18.64
C LEU A 41 -19.72 -2.89 19.71
N GLY A 42 -18.52 -2.47 19.33
CA GLY A 42 -17.45 -2.14 20.26
C GLY A 42 -16.96 -0.72 20.02
N LEU A 43 -16.72 0.04 21.09
CA LEU A 43 -15.98 1.30 21.02
C LEU A 43 -14.52 1.01 21.34
N VAL A 44 -13.64 1.32 20.40
CA VAL A 44 -12.19 1.22 20.57
C VAL A 44 -11.61 2.62 20.69
N ARG A 45 -10.85 2.87 21.75
CA ARG A 45 -9.97 4.05 21.85
C ARG A 45 -8.54 3.58 21.79
N GLU A 46 -7.75 4.24 20.96
CA GLU A 46 -6.38 3.87 20.70
C GLU A 46 -5.55 5.17 20.61
N ILE A 47 -4.41 5.19 21.30
CA ILE A 47 -3.47 6.32 21.28
C ILE A 47 -2.21 5.87 20.55
N ARG A 48 -1.76 6.68 19.58
CA ARG A 48 -0.53 6.44 18.82
C ARG A 48 0.35 7.69 18.75
N ARG A 49 1.65 7.47 18.75
CA ARG A 49 2.60 8.52 18.44
C ARG A 49 2.79 8.66 16.92
N LEU A 50 2.68 9.87 16.40
CA LEU A 50 2.83 10.17 14.97
C LEU A 50 3.95 11.19 14.76
N ASP A 51 5.02 10.77 14.09
CA ASP A 51 6.09 11.68 13.71
C ASP A 51 5.74 12.34 12.37
N LEU A 52 5.08 13.50 12.42
CA LEU A 52 4.65 14.23 11.22
C LEU A 52 5.74 15.20 10.73
N PRO A 53 6.15 15.14 9.44
CA PRO A 53 6.87 16.25 8.84
C PRO A 53 5.95 17.46 8.78
N GLY A 54 6.49 18.66 8.95
CA GLY A 54 5.70 19.87 8.75
C GLY A 54 5.16 19.98 7.32
N GLY A 55 3.95 20.49 7.17
CA GLY A 55 3.22 20.54 5.91
C GLY A 55 2.23 19.39 5.78
N ARG A 56 2.01 18.94 4.54
CA ARG A 56 1.10 17.82 4.23
C ARG A 56 1.84 16.50 4.32
N ALA A 57 1.26 15.56 5.04
CA ALA A 57 1.80 14.22 5.23
C ALA A 57 0.72 13.17 5.00
N ARG A 58 1.06 12.11 4.27
CA ARG A 58 0.22 10.93 4.13
C ARG A 58 0.65 9.90 5.16
N ILE A 59 -0.29 9.46 5.98
CA ILE A 59 -0.08 8.55 7.10
C ILE A 59 -0.86 7.26 6.87
N LEU A 60 -0.20 6.12 7.07
CA LEU A 60 -0.81 4.80 6.99
C LEU A 60 -0.94 4.23 8.39
N VAL A 61 -2.16 4.20 8.92
CA VAL A 61 -2.49 3.61 10.22
C VAL A 61 -2.90 2.16 9.99
N GLU A 62 -1.91 1.28 10.07
CA GLU A 62 -2.11 -0.15 9.86
C GLU A 62 -2.72 -0.84 11.10
N GLY A 63 -3.40 -1.98 10.84
CA GLY A 63 -3.87 -2.88 11.89
C GLY A 63 -5.17 -2.43 12.57
N VAL A 64 -6.01 -1.68 11.85
CA VAL A 64 -7.34 -1.30 12.34
C VAL A 64 -8.31 -2.48 12.25
N ALA A 65 -9.45 -2.38 12.93
CA ALA A 65 -10.45 -3.44 12.89
C ALA A 65 -11.03 -3.60 11.47
N SER A 66 -11.15 -4.83 10.99
CA SER A 66 -11.67 -5.10 9.63
C SER A 66 -13.14 -4.70 9.44
N ARG A 67 -13.91 -4.68 10.54
CA ARG A 67 -15.32 -4.25 10.60
C ARG A 67 -15.49 -2.84 11.17
N ILE A 68 -14.44 -2.01 11.14
CA ILE A 68 -14.54 -0.63 11.56
C ILE A 68 -15.57 0.11 10.69
N ASP A 69 -16.39 0.96 11.29
CA ASP A 69 -17.17 1.93 10.53
C ASP A 69 -16.27 3.15 10.27
N PRO A 70 -15.80 3.37 9.03
CA PRO A 70 -14.85 4.45 8.72
C PRO A 70 -15.44 5.84 8.94
N THR A 71 -16.77 5.98 8.98
CA THR A 71 -17.44 7.27 9.23
C THR A 71 -17.48 7.62 10.71
N SER A 72 -17.31 6.62 11.58
CA SER A 72 -17.28 6.78 13.05
C SER A 72 -15.91 7.14 13.61
N VAL A 73 -14.86 7.06 12.79
CA VAL A 73 -13.48 7.29 13.24
C VAL A 73 -13.26 8.79 13.42
N SER A 74 -12.99 9.19 14.66
CA SER A 74 -12.57 10.54 15.03
C SER A 74 -11.12 10.53 15.47
N VAL A 75 -10.40 11.60 15.15
CA VAL A 75 -8.98 11.78 15.45
C VAL A 75 -8.84 13.05 16.28
N GLU A 76 -8.20 12.93 17.44
CA GLU A 76 -7.96 14.05 18.35
C GLU A 76 -6.46 14.14 18.67
N VAL A 77 -5.91 15.35 18.67
CA VAL A 77 -4.50 15.54 19.05
C VAL A 77 -4.40 15.64 20.57
N LEU A 78 -3.62 14.74 21.17
CA LEU A 78 -3.40 14.74 22.61
C LEU A 78 -2.23 15.63 23.03
N SER A 79 -1.18 15.73 22.21
CA SER A 79 -0.03 16.61 22.51
C SER A 79 0.83 16.94 21.28
N GLY A 80 1.51 18.08 21.33
CA GLY A 80 2.60 18.44 20.41
C GLY A 80 2.21 19.23 19.14
N LEU A 81 0.97 19.13 18.66
CA LEU A 81 0.50 19.86 17.47
C LEU A 81 -0.67 20.80 17.84
N ARG A 82 -0.52 22.10 17.58
CA ARG A 82 -1.60 23.08 17.83
C ARG A 82 -2.59 23.19 16.66
N ASP A 83 -2.14 22.87 15.45
CA ASP A 83 -2.89 23.08 14.20
C ASP A 83 -2.82 21.85 13.28
N LEU A 84 -3.26 20.67 13.76
CA LEU A 84 -3.39 19.49 12.91
C LEU A 84 -4.76 19.48 12.24
N VAL A 85 -4.78 19.44 10.91
CA VAL A 85 -6.01 19.33 10.11
C VAL A 85 -6.02 17.99 9.40
N LEU A 86 -7.05 17.18 9.64
CA LEU A 86 -7.34 15.99 8.86
C LEU A 86 -8.03 16.42 7.56
N LEU A 87 -7.31 16.35 6.45
CA LEU A 87 -7.80 16.73 5.14
C LEU A 87 -8.57 15.59 4.46
N GLU A 88 -8.06 14.37 4.57
CA GLU A 88 -8.65 13.20 3.96
C GLU A 88 -8.53 11.98 4.88
N GLN A 89 -9.58 11.18 4.92
CA GLN A 89 -9.61 9.88 5.56
C GLN A 89 -10.16 8.86 4.58
N ASN A 90 -9.32 7.89 4.20
CA ASN A 90 -9.73 6.77 3.38
C ASN A 90 -9.53 5.45 4.13
N TYR A 91 -10.48 4.53 4.02
CA TYR A 91 -10.34 3.18 4.55
C TYR A 91 -10.00 2.22 3.41
N GLU A 92 -8.78 1.72 3.45
CA GLU A 92 -8.30 0.73 2.49
C GLU A 92 -8.68 -0.66 3.01
N PHE A 93 -9.81 -1.16 2.52
CA PHE A 93 -10.27 -2.52 2.76
C PHE A 93 -9.67 -3.53 1.77
N ASP A 94 -8.85 -3.05 0.82
CA ASP A 94 -8.24 -3.90 -0.20
C ASP A 94 -7.10 -4.74 0.40
N LEU A 95 -7.50 -5.75 1.17
CA LEU A 95 -6.60 -6.69 1.80
C LEU A 95 -5.93 -7.55 0.74
N MET A 96 -4.64 -7.76 0.93
CA MET A 96 -3.85 -8.74 0.19
C MET A 96 -4.58 -10.09 0.12
N SER A 97 -5.09 -10.40 -1.07
CA SER A 97 -5.68 -11.70 -1.39
C SER A 97 -4.79 -12.42 -2.39
N PRO A 98 -4.82 -13.76 -2.44
CA PRO A 98 -4.06 -14.51 -3.44
C PRO A 98 -4.35 -14.05 -4.87
N ALA A 99 -5.61 -13.74 -5.18
CA ALA A 99 -6.01 -13.23 -6.49
C ALA A 99 -5.36 -11.88 -6.80
N LYS A 100 -5.37 -10.93 -5.86
CA LYS A 100 -4.81 -9.59 -6.07
C LYS A 100 -3.29 -9.59 -6.14
N LEU A 101 -2.64 -10.46 -5.36
CA LEU A 101 -1.20 -10.70 -5.50
C LEU A 101 -0.88 -11.16 -6.92
N MET A 102 -1.57 -12.18 -7.41
CA MET A 102 -1.39 -12.68 -8.77
C MET A 102 -1.71 -11.62 -9.83
N GLU A 103 -2.76 -10.82 -9.67
CA GLU A 103 -3.10 -9.70 -10.57
C GLU A 103 -1.97 -8.67 -10.67
N LYS A 104 -1.32 -8.31 -9.55
CA LYS A 104 -0.16 -7.41 -9.56
C LYS A 104 1.07 -8.02 -10.23
N TYR A 105 1.16 -9.34 -10.28
CA TYR A 105 2.23 -10.08 -10.96
C TYR A 105 1.96 -10.38 -12.43
N VAL A 106 0.85 -9.89 -13.01
CA VAL A 106 0.62 -10.01 -14.46
C VAL A 106 1.70 -9.25 -15.23
N GLY A 107 2.39 -9.96 -16.13
CA GLY A 107 3.58 -9.51 -16.85
C GLY A 107 4.90 -9.79 -16.11
N GLY A 108 4.85 -10.21 -14.85
CA GLY A 108 6.01 -10.50 -14.00
C GLY A 108 6.48 -11.96 -14.07
N SER A 109 7.70 -12.19 -13.57
CA SER A 109 8.27 -13.52 -13.40
C SER A 109 7.75 -14.17 -12.11
N VAL A 110 7.35 -15.44 -12.22
CA VAL A 110 6.86 -16.27 -11.12
C VAL A 110 7.48 -17.66 -11.21
N GLU A 111 7.53 -18.35 -10.09
CA GLU A 111 8.08 -19.70 -10.01
C GLU A 111 6.93 -20.71 -9.84
N LEU A 112 6.97 -21.78 -10.63
CA LEU A 112 5.93 -22.81 -10.67
C LEU A 112 6.47 -24.11 -10.08
N VAL A 113 5.88 -24.57 -8.99
CA VAL A 113 6.32 -25.78 -8.29
C VAL A 113 5.27 -26.89 -8.42
N THR A 114 5.69 -28.00 -9.03
CA THR A 114 4.89 -29.22 -9.14
C THR A 114 5.53 -30.32 -8.29
N VAL A 115 4.70 -31.12 -7.61
CA VAL A 115 5.14 -32.30 -6.85
C VAL A 115 4.84 -33.54 -7.68
N ASN A 116 5.83 -34.42 -7.83
CA ASN A 116 5.60 -35.72 -8.45
C ASN A 116 4.79 -36.60 -7.47
N PRO A 117 3.60 -37.09 -7.85
CA PRO A 117 2.72 -37.85 -6.94
C PRO A 117 3.29 -39.21 -6.52
N GLU A 118 4.21 -39.79 -7.30
CA GLU A 118 4.79 -41.12 -7.01
C GLU A 118 6.03 -41.03 -6.12
N THR A 119 6.87 -40.01 -6.33
CA THR A 119 8.16 -39.89 -5.63
C THR A 119 8.18 -38.80 -4.56
N GLY A 120 7.19 -37.91 -4.55
CA GLY A 120 7.17 -36.72 -3.69
C GLY A 120 8.21 -35.66 -4.06
N ALA A 121 8.98 -35.85 -5.15
CA ALA A 121 10.00 -34.90 -5.56
C ALA A 121 9.37 -33.59 -6.08
N GLU A 122 9.85 -32.45 -5.59
CA GLU A 122 9.46 -31.13 -6.08
C GLU A 122 10.28 -30.74 -7.31
N THR A 123 9.62 -30.24 -8.34
CA THR A 123 10.26 -29.64 -9.51
C THR A 123 9.78 -28.21 -9.64
N SER A 124 10.74 -27.29 -9.74
CA SER A 124 10.48 -25.87 -9.93
C SER A 124 10.83 -25.41 -11.36
N ARG A 125 10.04 -24.47 -11.89
CA ARG A 125 10.26 -23.86 -13.21
C ARG A 125 9.88 -22.38 -13.22
N ASP A 126 10.73 -21.58 -13.82
CA ASP A 126 10.43 -20.17 -14.07
C ASP A 126 9.35 -20.01 -15.15
N ALA A 127 8.43 -19.09 -14.91
CA ALA A 127 7.36 -18.73 -15.82
C ALA A 127 7.07 -17.24 -15.76
N THR A 128 6.41 -16.73 -16.79
CA THR A 128 5.82 -15.37 -16.76
C THR A 128 4.32 -15.50 -16.64
N LEU A 129 3.70 -14.85 -15.65
CA LEU A 129 2.25 -14.77 -15.57
C LEU A 129 1.76 -13.78 -16.63
N ILE A 130 0.90 -14.22 -17.54
CA ILE A 130 0.42 -13.41 -18.67
C ILE A 130 -0.98 -12.86 -18.41
N SER A 131 -1.83 -13.60 -17.70
CA SER A 131 -3.19 -13.17 -17.37
C SER A 131 -3.74 -13.93 -16.16
N MET A 132 -4.73 -13.33 -15.51
CA MET A 132 -5.54 -13.91 -14.43
C MET A 132 -7.05 -13.85 -14.70
N ASN A 133 -7.48 -13.34 -15.86
CA ASN A 133 -8.89 -13.22 -16.19
C ASN A 133 -9.46 -14.63 -16.46
N ASP A 134 -10.29 -15.12 -15.54
CA ASP A 134 -10.86 -16.48 -15.54
C ASP A 134 -9.85 -17.62 -15.29
N GLY A 135 -8.70 -17.28 -14.69
CA GLY A 135 -7.68 -18.23 -14.26
C GLY A 135 -6.28 -17.86 -14.74
N PRO A 136 -5.23 -18.43 -14.10
CA PRO A 136 -3.87 -18.04 -14.42
C PRO A 136 -3.42 -18.61 -15.76
N VAL A 137 -2.82 -17.76 -16.59
CA VAL A 137 -2.19 -18.14 -17.85
C VAL A 137 -0.70 -17.85 -17.75
N TYR A 138 0.14 -18.84 -18.00
CA TYR A 138 1.59 -18.74 -17.87
C TYR A 138 2.29 -18.86 -19.21
N ARG A 139 3.45 -18.23 -19.33
CA ARG A 139 4.40 -18.45 -20.41
C ARG A 139 5.61 -19.20 -19.87
N ILE A 140 5.87 -20.38 -20.40
CA ILE A 140 6.95 -21.28 -19.98
C ILE A 140 7.71 -21.69 -21.23
N GLY A 141 9.01 -21.37 -21.29
CA GLY A 141 9.86 -21.75 -22.45
C GLY A 141 9.29 -21.33 -23.81
N GLY A 142 8.63 -20.16 -23.89
CA GLY A 142 8.02 -19.64 -25.13
C GLY A 142 6.64 -20.21 -25.48
N LYS A 143 6.08 -21.12 -24.69
CA LYS A 143 4.73 -21.68 -24.87
C LYS A 143 3.75 -21.08 -23.86
N ILE A 144 2.46 -21.05 -24.24
CA ILE A 144 1.37 -20.58 -23.37
C ILE A 144 0.72 -21.79 -22.70
N HIS A 145 0.61 -21.73 -21.38
CA HIS A 145 0.01 -22.75 -20.53
C HIS A 145 -1.19 -22.16 -19.79
N ILE A 146 -2.32 -22.88 -19.79
CA ILE A 146 -3.53 -22.49 -19.07
C ILE A 146 -3.57 -23.27 -17.76
N GLY A 147 -3.60 -22.56 -16.64
CA GLY A 147 -3.48 -23.17 -15.32
C GLY A 147 -2.08 -23.72 -15.03
N HIS A 148 -1.90 -24.23 -13.82
CA HIS A 148 -0.70 -24.95 -13.42
C HIS A 148 -1.03 -26.00 -12.35
N PRO A 149 -0.61 -27.27 -12.51
CA PRO A 149 -0.72 -28.26 -11.45
C PRO A 149 0.33 -27.99 -10.37
N GLY A 150 -0.12 -27.60 -9.17
CA GLY A 150 0.76 -27.35 -8.03
C GLY A 150 0.56 -25.97 -7.43
N ARG A 151 1.66 -25.35 -6.99
CA ARG A 151 1.65 -24.03 -6.34
C ARG A 151 2.47 -23.03 -7.13
N VAL A 152 2.09 -21.76 -7.00
CA VAL A 152 2.82 -20.61 -7.55
C VAL A 152 3.59 -19.96 -6.42
N VAL A 153 4.86 -19.67 -6.66
CA VAL A 153 5.73 -18.95 -5.73
C VAL A 153 6.05 -17.60 -6.35
N LEU A 154 5.77 -16.55 -5.59
CA LEU A 154 6.07 -15.17 -5.96
C LEU A 154 7.40 -14.77 -5.32
N PRO A 155 8.27 -14.03 -6.04
CA PRO A 155 9.60 -13.68 -5.52
C PRO A 155 9.54 -12.69 -4.35
N GLU A 156 8.55 -11.81 -4.33
CA GLU A 156 8.37 -10.82 -3.28
C GLU A 156 6.89 -10.42 -3.13
N ILE A 157 6.62 -9.54 -2.17
CA ILE A 157 5.32 -8.89 -2.04
C ILE A 157 5.42 -7.54 -2.76
N PRO A 158 4.52 -7.22 -3.72
CA PRO A 158 4.53 -5.93 -4.40
C PRO A 158 4.30 -4.81 -3.38
N GLY A 159 5.14 -3.77 -3.43
CA GLY A 159 5.21 -2.73 -2.40
C GLY A 159 3.96 -1.86 -2.20
N ASN A 160 2.89 -2.06 -2.99
CA ASN A 160 1.62 -1.33 -2.88
C ASN A 160 0.44 -2.19 -2.39
N LEU A 161 0.68 -3.42 -1.94
CA LEU A 161 -0.37 -4.22 -1.31
C LEU A 161 -0.41 -4.00 0.20
N ILE A 162 -1.59 -3.63 0.66
CA ILE A 162 -1.89 -3.47 2.06
C ILE A 162 -2.23 -4.84 2.65
N ALA A 163 -1.37 -5.35 3.52
CA ALA A 163 -1.52 -6.69 4.11
C ALA A 163 -2.59 -6.77 5.20
N ARG A 164 -2.99 -5.62 5.77
CA ARG A 164 -3.91 -5.52 6.92
C ARG A 164 -4.84 -4.33 6.75
N PRO A 165 -6.06 -4.35 7.31
CA PRO A 165 -6.95 -3.19 7.24
C PRO A 165 -6.21 -1.94 7.68
N THR A 166 -6.25 -0.90 6.85
CA THR A 166 -5.43 0.31 7.03
C THR A 166 -6.27 1.54 6.78
N LEU A 167 -6.18 2.51 7.69
CA LEU A 167 -6.68 3.86 7.45
C LEU A 167 -5.56 4.70 6.84
N VAL A 168 -5.87 5.38 5.75
CA VAL A 168 -4.99 6.34 5.11
C VAL A 168 -5.48 7.72 5.45
N TRP A 169 -4.64 8.50 6.13
CA TRP A 169 -4.92 9.89 6.48
C TRP A 169 -4.03 10.83 5.69
N LEU A 170 -4.63 11.88 5.14
CA LEU A 170 -3.90 13.06 4.68
C LEU A 170 -4.02 14.12 5.77
N LEU A 171 -2.91 14.41 6.42
CA LEU A 171 -2.83 15.39 7.49
C LEU A 171 -2.08 16.62 7.01
N GLU A 172 -2.46 17.79 7.50
CA GLU A 172 -1.71 19.04 7.33
C GLU A 172 -1.41 19.61 8.72
N GLY A 173 -0.13 19.91 9.00
CA GLY A 173 0.27 20.43 10.30
C GLY A 173 1.49 21.34 10.24
N SER A 174 1.59 22.30 11.15
CA SER A 174 2.81 23.08 11.33
C SER A 174 3.89 22.20 12.00
N LYS A 175 5.04 22.06 11.35
CA LYS A 175 6.25 21.31 11.76
C LYS A 175 6.33 20.96 13.26
N GLY A 176 6.21 19.66 13.60
CA GLY A 176 6.42 19.14 14.95
C GLY A 176 5.97 17.69 15.09
N GLY A 177 6.78 16.82 15.71
CA GLY A 177 6.32 15.47 16.09
C GLY A 177 5.26 15.57 17.18
N GLY A 178 4.20 14.74 17.11
CA GLY A 178 3.07 14.80 18.04
C GLY A 178 2.49 13.43 18.38
N THR A 179 1.64 13.38 19.40
CA THR A 179 0.90 12.17 19.79
C THR A 179 -0.58 12.41 19.56
N VAL A 180 -1.25 11.42 18.98
CA VAL A 180 -2.64 11.47 18.50
C VAL A 180 -3.39 10.23 18.98
#